data_AF-A0A554J6J5-F1
#
_entry.id   AF-A0A554J6J5-F1
#
_cell.length_a   1.000
_cell.length_b   1.000
_cell.length_c   1.000
_cell.angle_alpha   90.00
_cell.angle_beta   90.00
_cell.angle_gamma   90.00
#
_symmetry.space_group_name_H-M   'P 1'
#
loop_
_entity.id
_entity.type
_entity.pdbx_description
1 polymer ?
#
loop_
_entity_poly.entity_id
_entity_poly.type
_entity_poly.pdbx_seq_one_letter_code
_entity_poly.pdbx_strand_id
1 'polypeptide(L)'
;MKRSSVVALAFAAAVTLAGCENDARVASRNLSQAADMFEIDRRVVFYNGINGEWILSIEGRCSIQVDRPESQLEVTCKIGPSAYKKHFLGLSDNVTYFAEQLESANASVYHYRVIFKPQTILPDVDFRGKASELMGGAEKAYKK
;
A
#
# COMPACT_ATOMS: atom_id res chain seq x y z
N MET A 1 3.19 4.98 -47.54
CA MET A 1 2.01 5.74 -47.06
C MET A 1 1.07 4.94 -46.14
N LYS A 2 0.83 3.64 -46.35
CA LYS A 2 -0.09 2.83 -45.50
C LYS A 2 0.36 2.61 -44.04
N ARG A 3 1.67 2.61 -43.75
CA ARG A 3 2.21 2.36 -42.40
C ARG A 3 2.06 3.56 -41.43
N SER A 4 2.11 4.79 -41.94
CA SER A 4 1.97 6.00 -41.12
C SER A 4 0.53 6.22 -40.62
N SER A 5 -0.47 5.79 -41.40
CA SER A 5 -1.89 5.89 -41.02
C SER A 5 -2.25 4.95 -39.86
N VAL A 6 -1.59 3.80 -39.73
CA VAL A 6 -1.83 2.84 -38.63
C VAL A 6 -1.28 3.38 -37.30
N VAL A 7 -0.13 4.07 -37.32
CA VAL A 7 0.46 4.67 -36.12
C VAL A 7 -0.39 5.84 -35.61
N ALA A 8 -0.92 6.68 -36.50
CA ALA A 8 -1.79 7.78 -36.12
C ALA A 8 -3.11 7.30 -35.50
N LEU A 9 -3.69 6.21 -36.02
CA LEU A 9 -4.92 5.62 -35.49
C LEU A 9 -4.70 4.96 -34.11
N ALA A 10 -3.56 4.30 -33.92
CA ALA A 10 -3.17 3.72 -32.62
C ALA A 10 -2.90 4.80 -31.56
N PHE A 11 -2.31 5.94 -31.95
CA PHE A 11 -2.09 7.07 -31.04
C PHE A 11 -3.39 7.78 -30.67
N ALA A 12 -4.30 7.98 -31.63
CA ALA A 12 -5.63 8.52 -31.38
C ALA A 12 -6.48 7.63 -30.46
N ALA A 13 -6.36 6.30 -30.59
CA ALA A 13 -6.99 5.34 -29.69
C ALA A 13 -6.36 5.34 -28.29
N ALA A 14 -5.06 5.63 -28.15
CA ALA A 14 -4.42 5.71 -26.83
C ALA A 14 -4.85 6.95 -26.02
N VAL A 15 -5.16 8.07 -26.68
CA VAL A 15 -5.62 9.31 -26.02
C VAL A 15 -7.05 9.19 -25.50
N THR A 16 -7.92 8.39 -26.14
CA THR A 16 -9.30 8.21 -25.67
C THR A 16 -9.42 7.32 -24.43
N LEU A 17 -8.42 6.49 -24.13
CA LEU A 17 -8.37 5.70 -22.89
C LEU A 17 -7.85 6.49 -21.68
N ALA A 18 -7.30 7.70 -21.87
CA ALA A 18 -6.52 8.39 -20.84
C ALA A 18 -7.29 9.39 -19.95
N GLY A 19 -8.58 9.68 -20.14
CA GLY A 19 -9.07 10.97 -19.62
C GLY A 19 -10.53 11.18 -19.30
N CYS A 20 -11.21 10.26 -18.63
CA CYS A 20 -12.46 10.60 -17.94
C CYS A 20 -12.47 10.04 -16.52
N GLU A 21 -11.53 10.48 -15.70
CA GLU A 21 -11.69 10.41 -14.25
C GLU A 21 -12.28 11.71 -13.73
N ASN A 22 -13.32 11.57 -12.92
CA ASN A 22 -13.96 12.72 -12.29
C ASN A 22 -13.18 13.11 -11.03
N ASP A 23 -13.36 14.36 -10.63
CA ASP A 23 -12.69 14.97 -9.49
C ASP A 23 -12.78 14.12 -8.21
N ALA A 24 -13.94 13.51 -7.97
CA ALA A 24 -14.17 12.64 -6.83
C ALA A 24 -13.25 11.41 -6.80
N ARG A 25 -12.98 10.78 -7.95
CA ARG A 25 -12.06 9.64 -8.04
C ARG A 25 -10.62 10.07 -7.81
N VAL A 26 -10.22 11.24 -8.32
CA VAL A 26 -8.88 11.78 -8.08
C VAL A 26 -8.67 12.08 -6.59
N ALA A 27 -9.65 12.75 -5.95
CA ALA A 27 -9.62 13.02 -4.52
C ALA A 27 -9.56 11.72 -3.70
N SER A 28 -10.40 10.73 -4.03
CA SER A 28 -10.44 9.43 -3.36
C SER A 28 -9.09 8.70 -3.40
N ARG A 29 -8.41 8.65 -4.55
CA ARG A 29 -7.07 8.07 -4.65
C ARG A 29 -6.03 8.84 -3.85
N ASN A 30 -6.06 10.17 -3.90
CA ASN A 30 -5.09 11.00 -3.18
C ASN A 30 -5.25 10.84 -1.67
N LEU A 31 -6.48 10.77 -1.16
CA LEU A 31 -6.75 10.46 0.25
C LEU A 31 -6.31 9.05 0.63
N SER A 32 -6.55 8.06 -0.24
CA SER A 32 -6.13 6.68 0.01
C SER A 32 -4.61 6.58 0.10
N GLN A 33 -3.91 7.17 -0.85
CA GLN A 33 -2.45 7.20 -0.87
C GLN A 33 -1.85 7.98 0.32
N ALA A 34 -2.46 9.09 0.73
CA ALA A 34 -2.03 9.84 1.91
C ALA A 34 -2.17 9.00 3.20
N ALA A 35 -3.24 8.22 3.33
CA ALA A 35 -3.41 7.34 4.47
C ALA A 35 -2.47 6.13 4.46
N ASP A 36 -2.16 5.57 3.29
CA ASP A 36 -1.12 4.53 3.15
C ASP A 36 0.29 5.04 3.52
N MET A 37 0.46 6.36 3.52
CA MET A 37 1.65 7.05 3.99
C MET A 37 1.59 7.45 5.46
N PHE A 38 0.51 7.10 6.17
CA PHE A 38 0.29 7.46 7.57
C PHE A 38 0.23 8.98 7.81
N GLU A 39 -0.35 9.72 6.87
CA GLU A 39 -0.53 11.18 6.98
C GLU A 39 -1.92 11.58 7.47
N ILE A 40 -2.88 10.64 7.42
CA ILE A 40 -4.29 10.88 7.76
C ILE A 40 -4.67 10.04 8.98
N ASP A 41 -5.32 10.69 9.94
CA ASP A 41 -5.95 10.03 11.08
C ASP A 41 -7.32 9.46 10.68
N ARG A 42 -7.49 8.17 10.95
CA ARG A 42 -8.71 7.41 10.69
C ARG A 42 -9.16 6.70 11.94
N ARG A 43 -10.47 6.55 12.07
CA ARG A 43 -11.10 5.68 13.04
C ARG A 43 -11.74 4.51 12.31
N VAL A 44 -11.37 3.30 12.67
CA VAL A 44 -11.98 2.07 12.20
C VAL A 44 -12.71 1.44 13.38
N VAL A 45 -14.02 1.31 13.26
CA VAL A 45 -14.85 0.71 14.30
C VAL A 45 -15.44 -0.57 13.75
N PHE A 46 -15.19 -1.66 14.47
CA PHE A 46 -15.82 -2.94 14.29
C PHE A 46 -17.02 -3.05 15.20
N TYR A 47 -18.13 -3.48 14.65
CA TYR A 47 -19.37 -3.62 15.38
C TYR A 47 -20.13 -4.86 14.96
N ASN A 48 -20.96 -5.33 15.88
CA ASN A 48 -21.87 -6.42 15.62
C ASN A 48 -23.12 -5.88 14.90
N GLY A 49 -23.41 -6.39 13.71
CA GLY A 49 -24.54 -5.99 12.89
C GLY A 49 -25.91 -6.40 13.47
N ILE A 50 -25.97 -7.32 14.43
CA ILE A 50 -27.22 -7.75 15.07
C ILE A 50 -27.67 -6.76 16.15
N ASN A 51 -26.78 -6.38 17.06
CA ASN A 51 -27.12 -5.56 18.23
C ASN A 51 -26.52 -4.15 18.21
N GLY A 52 -25.65 -3.83 17.23
CA GLY A 52 -24.99 -2.53 17.09
C GLY A 52 -23.86 -2.26 18.09
N GLU A 53 -23.48 -3.26 18.90
CA GLU A 53 -22.41 -3.09 19.89
C GLU A 53 -21.03 -2.98 19.24
N TRP A 54 -20.22 -2.06 19.76
CA TRP A 54 -18.85 -1.87 19.31
C TRP A 54 -17.97 -2.98 19.91
N ILE A 55 -17.33 -3.74 19.03
CA ILE A 55 -16.43 -4.84 19.41
C ILE A 55 -15.02 -4.29 19.59
N LEU A 56 -14.60 -3.38 18.71
CA LEU A 56 -13.26 -2.80 18.70
C LEU A 56 -13.29 -1.45 17.99
N SER A 57 -12.56 -0.47 18.53
CA SER A 57 -12.27 0.79 17.85
C SER A 57 -10.76 0.97 17.76
N ILE A 58 -10.28 1.21 16.54
CA ILE A 58 -8.89 1.51 16.24
C ILE A 58 -8.84 2.95 15.74
N GLU A 59 -8.01 3.78 16.35
CA GLU A 59 -7.87 5.18 15.97
C GLU A 59 -6.40 5.55 15.77
N GLY A 60 -6.16 6.38 14.76
CA GLY A 60 -4.88 7.01 14.49
C GLY A 60 -4.50 6.94 13.02
N ARG A 61 -3.21 7.06 12.73
CA ARG A 61 -2.67 7.01 11.37
C ARG A 61 -2.63 5.58 10.88
N CYS A 62 -3.69 5.16 10.18
CA CYS A 62 -3.87 3.78 9.75
C CYS A 62 -4.13 3.65 8.25
N SER A 63 -3.42 2.72 7.62
CA SER A 63 -3.71 2.18 6.29
C SER A 63 -4.68 1.01 6.43
N ILE A 64 -5.60 0.90 5.49
CA ILE A 64 -6.67 -0.11 5.49
C ILE A 64 -6.61 -0.86 4.16
N GLN A 65 -6.61 -2.18 4.21
CA GLN A 65 -6.66 -3.05 3.04
C GLN A 65 -7.75 -4.11 3.23
N VAL A 66 -8.59 -4.28 2.21
CA VAL A 66 -9.65 -5.29 2.21
C VAL A 66 -9.15 -6.51 1.46
N ASP A 67 -9.07 -7.64 2.15
CA ASP A 67 -8.75 -8.92 1.56
C ASP A 67 -10.04 -9.70 1.27
N ARG A 68 -10.42 -9.75 0.00
CA ARG A 68 -11.71 -10.33 -0.42
C ARG A 68 -11.73 -11.86 -0.37
N PRO A 69 -10.68 -12.58 -0.82
CA PRO A 69 -10.65 -14.04 -0.75
C PRO A 69 -10.75 -14.58 0.69
N GLU A 70 -10.07 -13.93 1.64
CA GLU A 70 -10.09 -14.29 3.07
C GLU A 70 -11.24 -13.63 3.84
N SER A 71 -12.05 -12.77 3.21
CA SER A 71 -13.10 -11.98 3.86
C SER A 71 -12.59 -11.28 5.12
N GLN A 72 -11.52 -10.51 4.98
CA GLN A 72 -10.78 -9.93 6.09
C GLN A 72 -10.45 -8.46 5.84
N LEU A 73 -10.42 -7.66 6.91
CA LEU A 73 -9.85 -6.32 6.90
C LEU A 73 -8.47 -6.36 7.57
N GLU A 74 -7.47 -5.86 6.86
CA GLU A 74 -6.16 -5.60 7.41
C GLU A 74 -6.03 -4.11 7.74
N VAL A 75 -5.71 -3.80 9.00
CA VAL A 75 -5.48 -2.43 9.45
C VAL A 75 -4.07 -2.31 9.96
N THR A 76 -3.23 -1.55 9.26
CA THR A 76 -1.86 -1.25 9.70
C THR A 76 -1.81 0.17 10.23
N CYS A 77 -1.42 0.34 11.49
CA CYS A 77 -1.35 1.65 12.14
C CYS A 77 0.08 1.98 12.54
N LYS A 78 0.47 3.23 12.33
CA LYS A 78 1.74 3.78 12.82
C LYS A 78 1.54 4.32 14.24
N ILE A 79 2.24 3.73 15.22
CA ILE A 79 2.12 4.06 16.65
C ILE A 79 3.35 4.78 17.22
N GLY A 80 4.37 5.03 16.39
CA GLY A 80 5.57 5.77 16.74
C GLY A 80 6.43 6.03 15.49
N PRO A 81 7.59 6.70 15.61
CA PRO A 81 8.43 7.08 14.46
C PRO A 81 8.78 5.91 13.53
N SER A 82 9.05 4.75 14.12
CA SER A 82 9.44 3.50 13.46
C SER A 82 8.66 2.29 13.99
N ALA A 83 7.52 2.52 14.66
CA ALA A 83 6.72 1.46 15.27
C ALA A 83 5.35 1.35 14.59
N TYR A 84 4.98 0.12 14.22
CA TYR A 84 3.75 -0.20 13.51
C TYR A 84 3.05 -1.38 14.17
N LYS A 85 1.72 -1.39 14.15
CA LYS A 85 0.88 -2.52 14.52
C LYS A 85 0.01 -2.91 13.33
N LYS A 86 -0.14 -4.21 13.08
CA LYS A 86 -1.05 -4.74 12.07
C LYS A 86 -2.13 -5.56 12.76
N HIS A 87 -3.38 -5.30 12.38
CA HIS A 87 -4.56 -6.00 12.87
C HIS A 87 -5.18 -6.75 11.70
N PHE A 88 -5.51 -8.02 11.92
CA PHE A 88 -6.23 -8.86 10.98
C PHE A 88 -7.63 -9.10 11.55
N LEU A 89 -8.65 -8.63 10.87
CA LEU A 89 -10.01 -8.56 11.40
C LEU A 89 -10.92 -9.32 10.45
N GLY A 90 -11.31 -10.54 10.83
CA GLY A 90 -12.21 -11.37 10.02
C GLY A 90 -13.59 -10.75 9.94
N LEU A 91 -14.11 -10.61 8.73
CA LEU A 91 -15.48 -10.18 8.45
C LEU A 91 -16.38 -11.41 8.41
N SER A 92 -17.55 -11.29 9.01
CA SER A 92 -18.57 -12.34 9.02
C SER A 92 -19.95 -11.71 8.83
N ASP A 93 -20.99 -12.54 8.65
CA ASP A 93 -22.36 -12.04 8.44
C ASP A 93 -22.86 -11.09 9.55
N ASN A 94 -22.33 -11.25 10.77
CA ASN A 94 -22.71 -10.44 11.92
C ASN A 94 -21.63 -9.45 12.37
N VAL A 95 -20.44 -9.47 11.76
CA VAL A 95 -19.33 -8.59 12.15
C VAL A 95 -18.88 -7.79 10.94
N THR A 96 -19.07 -6.49 11.01
CA THR A 96 -18.70 -5.54 9.96
C THR A 96 -17.95 -4.36 10.55
N TYR A 97 -17.55 -3.42 9.69
CA TYR A 97 -16.78 -2.26 10.07
C TYR A 97 -17.28 -1.00 9.40
N PHE A 98 -17.00 0.14 10.03
CA PHE A 98 -17.00 1.44 9.36
C PHE A 98 -15.64 2.09 9.56
N ALA A 99 -15.16 2.77 8.52
CA ALA A 99 -13.92 3.52 8.55
C ALA A 99 -14.23 4.98 8.25
N GLU A 100 -13.90 5.85 9.19
CA GLU A 100 -14.09 7.29 9.10
C GLU A 100 -12.73 7.97 9.06
N GLN A 101 -12.61 9.00 8.24
CA GLN A 101 -11.51 9.96 8.33
C GLN A 101 -11.92 11.07 9.29
N LEU A 102 -11.16 11.26 10.36
CA LEU A 102 -11.55 12.15 11.47
C LEU A 102 -11.41 13.63 11.12
N GLU A 103 -10.35 13.99 10.39
CA GLU A 103 -10.08 15.36 9.97
C GLU A 103 -10.07 15.51 8.45
N SER A 104 -10.47 16.68 7.95
CA SER A 104 -10.36 16.97 6.52
C SER A 104 -8.89 17.02 6.10
N ALA A 105 -8.52 16.25 5.08
CA ALA A 105 -7.20 16.34 4.45
C ALA A 105 -7.32 17.04 3.10
N ASN A 106 -6.36 17.88 2.75
CA ASN A 106 -6.34 18.55 1.45
C ASN A 106 -6.01 17.52 0.34
N ALA A 107 -7.07 16.99 -0.27
CA ALA A 107 -6.95 16.15 -1.45
C ALA A 107 -7.00 17.03 -2.69
N SER A 108 -5.83 17.47 -3.16
CA SER A 108 -5.75 18.22 -4.41
C SER A 108 -6.35 17.41 -5.56
N VAL A 109 -7.36 17.95 -6.22
CA VAL A 109 -8.03 17.33 -7.37
C VAL A 109 -7.20 17.52 -8.66
N TYR A 110 -6.38 18.56 -8.71
CA TYR A 110 -5.64 18.96 -9.91
C TYR A 110 -4.19 18.48 -9.96
N HIS A 111 -3.67 17.95 -8.84
CA HIS A 111 -2.28 17.52 -8.75
C HIS A 111 -2.19 16.01 -8.61
N TYR A 112 -1.45 15.38 -9.54
CA TYR A 112 -1.10 13.97 -9.45
C TYR A 112 -0.05 13.77 -8.35
N ARG A 113 -0.32 12.87 -7.41
CA ARG A 113 0.59 12.57 -6.30
C ARG A 113 1.44 11.34 -6.64
N VAL A 114 2.74 11.57 -6.86
CA VAL A 114 3.73 10.49 -7.02
C VAL A 114 4.62 10.43 -5.79
N ILE A 115 4.73 9.24 -5.19
CA ILE A 115 5.55 9.02 -4.02
C ILE A 115 6.67 8.04 -4.39
N PHE A 116 7.91 8.53 -4.39
CA PHE A 116 9.10 7.69 -4.54
C PHE A 116 9.68 7.39 -3.15
N LYS A 117 9.81 6.11 -2.79
CA LYS A 117 10.52 5.67 -1.56
C LYS A 117 11.88 5.03 -1.93
N PRO A 118 12.94 5.83 -2.16
CA PRO A 118 14.21 5.32 -2.69
C PRO A 118 14.96 4.36 -1.74
N GLN A 119 14.78 4.48 -0.42
CA GLN A 119 15.47 3.61 0.54
C GLN A 119 14.96 2.16 0.56
N THR A 120 13.76 1.87 0.03
CA THR A 120 13.23 0.49 -0.07
C THR A 120 13.79 -0.26 -1.29
N ILE A 121 14.42 0.44 -2.23
CA ILE A 121 14.95 -0.12 -3.49
C ILE A 121 16.39 -0.63 -3.30
N LEU A 122 17.03 -0.35 -2.16
CA LEU A 122 18.29 -0.99 -1.81
C LEU A 122 17.96 -2.33 -1.14
N PRO A 123 18.15 -3.48 -1.82
CA PRO A 123 17.96 -4.76 -1.17
C PRO A 123 18.94 -4.88 -0.01
N ASP A 124 18.41 -5.21 1.17
CA ASP A 124 19.25 -5.58 2.31
C ASP A 124 19.84 -6.97 2.00
N VAL A 125 21.11 -7.00 1.60
CA VAL A 125 21.80 -8.24 1.22
C VAL A 125 22.33 -8.89 2.50
N ASP A 126 21.55 -9.79 3.10
CA ASP A 126 22.01 -10.64 4.21
C ASP A 126 23.00 -11.69 3.67
N PHE A 127 24.29 -11.32 3.60
CA PHE A 127 25.34 -12.20 3.10
C PHE A 127 25.67 -13.29 4.15
N ARG A 128 25.08 -14.47 3.98
CA ARG A 128 25.39 -15.67 4.78
C ARG A 128 26.52 -16.49 4.18
N GLY A 129 27.71 -15.89 4.11
CA GLY A 129 28.94 -16.61 3.75
C GLY A 129 29.66 -17.14 5.00
N LYS A 130 30.00 -18.43 5.04
CA LYS A 130 30.94 -18.95 6.03
C LYS A 130 32.37 -18.63 5.58
N ALA A 131 33.10 -17.87 6.38
CA ALA A 131 34.49 -17.51 6.10
C ALA A 131 35.43 -18.72 5.87
N SER A 132 35.05 -19.91 6.36
CA SER A 132 35.80 -21.16 6.17
C SER A 132 35.90 -21.61 4.71
N GLU A 133 34.90 -21.27 3.87
CA GLU A 133 34.91 -21.63 2.44
C GLU A 133 35.93 -20.81 1.64
N LEU A 134 36.31 -19.63 2.13
CA LEU A 134 37.32 -18.76 1.49
C LEU A 134 38.76 -19.23 1.79
N MET A 135 38.97 -20.01 2.85
CA MET A 135 40.30 -20.45 3.27
C MET A 135 40.67 -21.88 2.83
N GLY A 136 39.71 -22.66 2.33
CA GLY A 136 39.97 -24.02 1.82
C GLY A 136 40.82 -24.09 0.53
N GLY A 137 41.03 -22.96 -0.14
CA GLY A 137 41.86 -22.86 -1.36
C GLY A 137 43.35 -22.59 -1.12
N ALA A 138 43.72 -22.03 0.04
CA ALA A 138 45.10 -21.58 0.28
C ALA A 138 46.05 -22.73 0.67
N GLU A 139 45.55 -23.83 1.22
CA GLU A 139 46.39 -24.92 1.72
C GLU A 139 47.00 -25.78 0.60
N LYS A 140 46.41 -25.77 -0.61
CA LYS A 140 46.94 -26.53 -1.76
C LYS A 140 48.10 -25.84 -2.50
N ALA A 141 48.45 -24.60 -2.15
CA ALA A 141 49.53 -23.86 -2.81
C ALA A 141 50.91 -24.01 -2.13
N TYR A 142 50.98 -24.53 -0.89
CA TYR A 142 52.24 -24.61 -0.13
C TYR A 142 52.90 -26.01 -0.13
N LYS A 143 52.32 -27.01 -0.81
CA LYS A 143 52.88 -28.37 -0.89
C LYS A 143 53.50 -28.68 -2.25
N LYS A 144 54.43 -27.82 -2.69
CA LYS A 144 55.47 -28.17 -3.67
C LYS A 144 56.84 -27.86 -3.08
#